data_AF-A0A3S0CWY1-F1
#
_entry.id   AF-A0A3S0CWY1-F1
#
_cell.length_a   1.000
_cell.length_b   1.000
_cell.length_c   1.000
_cell.angle_alpha   90.00
_cell.angle_beta   90.00
_cell.angle_gamma   90.00
#
_symmetry.space_group_name_H-M   'P 1'
#
loop_
_entity.id
_entity.type
_entity.pdbx_description
1 polymer ?
#
loop_
_entity_poly.entity_id
_entity_poly.type
_entity_poly.pdbx_seq_one_letter_code
_entity_poly.pdbx_strand_id
1 'polypeptide(L)'
;MANSRTNVHPNGSFMSNTASHTLSFTRWLSPLVDEATFDFYARRINPTWRWSRVICRVTKIEPVAADMLAFTLKPNGNWRGFEAGQHLQVYAEINGVRHSRSYSMTNTPNPAGEIQFAVKRVPGGLVSNWLHDKLKTGDHIEIGQAFGTQKLPCNQPLLLVAGGSGITPVMSWLQHLAHRYQHADVVLLQYARDAATLPFQQQLAQIAAKMPNFTLQTILTDHPGQPPIVFDDQQLTQRVPDAQRRAAFACGPSSLTSAVRQVWQARGYTQPLLTEAFSPPALPDNSSVHPVALSYSRSGKQQQGSSGVNLLQQAEAHGLKPANGCRMGICFSCVCKKESGTVTNLLTGETSSEPGEMIRLCVSTPVSDVTLDL
;
A
#
# COMPACT_ATOMS: atom_id res chain seq x y z
N MET A 1 41.48 38.77 31.54
CA MET A 1 42.77 38.93 30.83
C MET A 1 42.84 37.84 29.77
N ALA A 2 42.48 38.21 28.53
CA ALA A 2 43.37 38.29 27.37
C ALA A 2 43.54 36.91 26.67
N ASN A 3 42.71 36.59 25.67
CA ASN A 3 42.95 36.81 24.23
C ASN A 3 44.28 36.25 23.69
N SER A 4 44.21 35.26 22.80
CA SER A 4 44.89 35.34 21.51
C SER A 4 44.10 34.58 20.43
N ARG A 5 43.96 35.25 19.27
CA ARG A 5 43.32 34.79 18.02
C ARG A 5 44.42 34.42 17.02
N THR A 6 44.12 33.48 16.12
CA THR A 6 44.44 33.44 14.66
C THR A 6 43.66 32.22 14.10
N ASN A 7 42.58 32.29 13.29
CA ASN A 7 42.36 32.76 11.90
C ASN A 7 43.38 32.12 10.92
N VAL A 8 43.10 31.45 9.78
CA VAL A 8 42.04 31.45 8.73
C VAL A 8 42.26 30.11 7.93
N HIS A 9 41.30 29.30 7.46
CA HIS A 9 40.52 29.43 6.20
C HIS A 9 39.46 28.32 6.05
N PRO A 10 38.30 28.61 5.41
CA PRO A 10 37.23 27.66 5.14
C PRO A 10 37.34 27.09 3.72
N ASN A 11 37.13 25.79 3.54
CA ASN A 11 36.87 25.20 2.23
C ASN A 11 35.42 24.72 2.18
N GLY A 12 34.62 25.49 1.44
CA GLY A 12 33.26 25.14 1.08
C GLY A 12 33.23 24.02 0.05
N SER A 13 32.28 23.11 0.22
CA SER A 13 31.71 22.31 -0.85
C SER A 13 30.26 22.76 -1.02
N PHE A 14 30.05 23.51 -2.09
CA PHE A 14 28.74 23.86 -2.64
C PHE A 14 27.94 22.59 -2.90
N MET A 15 26.96 22.28 -2.04
CA MET A 15 25.81 21.47 -2.46
C MET A 15 24.81 22.42 -3.09
N SER A 16 24.78 22.38 -4.42
CA SER A 16 23.84 23.08 -5.28
C SER A 16 22.40 22.75 -4.85
N ASN A 17 21.77 23.75 -4.27
CA ASN A 17 20.34 23.80 -4.02
C ASN A 17 19.63 23.99 -5.38
N THR A 18 19.43 22.91 -6.14
CA THR A 18 18.51 22.94 -7.28
C THR A 18 17.09 22.85 -6.72
N ALA A 19 16.61 23.99 -6.21
CA ALA A 19 15.20 24.26 -6.09
C ALA A 19 14.58 24.06 -7.47
N SER A 20 13.80 23.00 -7.64
CA SER A 20 13.03 22.75 -8.84
C SER A 20 12.04 23.91 -9.03
N HIS A 21 12.37 24.81 -9.95
CA HIS A 21 11.45 25.83 -10.47
C HIS A 21 10.34 25.15 -11.28
N THR A 22 9.40 24.50 -10.60
CA THR A 22 8.12 24.01 -11.18
C THR A 22 6.91 24.70 -10.56
N LEU A 23 7.13 25.82 -9.86
CA LEU A 23 6.10 26.68 -9.30
C LEU A 23 6.20 28.09 -9.93
N SER A 24 5.78 28.23 -11.19
CA SER A 24 5.55 29.58 -11.76
C SER A 24 4.67 29.55 -13.02
N PHE A 25 4.82 28.56 -13.90
CA PHE A 25 4.10 28.53 -15.17
C PHE A 25 2.59 28.21 -15.04
N THR A 26 2.23 27.44 -14.02
CA THR A 26 0.87 26.94 -13.77
C THR A 26 -0.13 28.02 -13.33
N ARG A 27 0.33 29.15 -12.79
CA ARG A 27 -0.55 30.20 -12.24
C ARG A 27 -0.95 31.28 -13.25
N TRP A 28 -0.28 31.34 -14.40
CA TRP A 28 -0.51 32.37 -15.42
C TRP A 28 -1.44 31.93 -16.56
N LEU A 29 -1.55 30.61 -16.83
CA LEU A 29 -2.37 30.07 -17.93
C LEU A 29 -3.72 29.47 -17.48
N SER A 30 -3.92 29.22 -16.18
CA SER A 30 -5.19 28.73 -15.66
C SER A 30 -6.42 29.59 -15.98
N PRO A 31 -6.32 30.92 -16.25
CA PRO A 31 -7.46 31.70 -16.71
C PRO A 31 -7.81 31.51 -18.20
N LEU A 32 -6.93 30.90 -19.01
CA LEU A 32 -7.05 30.85 -20.48
C LEU A 32 -7.44 29.47 -21.01
N VAL A 33 -7.03 28.38 -20.35
CA VAL A 33 -7.39 27.01 -20.71
C VAL A 33 -7.51 26.19 -19.42
N ASP A 34 -8.66 25.53 -19.22
CA ASP A 34 -8.81 24.59 -18.09
C ASP A 34 -8.03 23.29 -18.34
N GLU A 35 -7.64 22.62 -17.25
CA GLU A 35 -6.82 21.40 -17.29
C GLU A 35 -7.42 20.30 -18.17
N ALA A 36 -8.75 20.12 -18.17
CA ALA A 36 -9.39 19.07 -18.94
C ALA A 36 -9.30 19.36 -20.45
N THR A 37 -9.49 20.62 -20.84
CA THR A 37 -9.32 21.07 -22.23
C THR A 37 -7.87 20.89 -22.68
N PHE A 38 -6.89 21.30 -21.88
CA PHE A 38 -5.48 21.09 -22.21
C PHE A 38 -5.14 19.61 -22.39
N ASP A 39 -5.50 18.78 -21.40
CA ASP A 39 -5.24 17.34 -21.42
C ASP A 39 -5.86 16.64 -22.64
N PHE A 40 -7.05 17.08 -23.06
CA PHE A 40 -7.76 16.52 -24.22
C PHE A 40 -7.01 16.71 -25.54
N TYR A 41 -6.37 17.87 -25.73
CA TYR A 41 -5.57 18.15 -26.94
C TYR A 41 -4.15 17.63 -26.81
N ALA A 42 -3.49 17.83 -25.65
CA ALA A 42 -2.12 17.40 -25.42
C ALA A 42 -1.93 15.89 -25.63
N ARG A 43 -2.91 15.07 -25.18
CA ARG A 43 -2.87 13.60 -25.37
C ARG A 43 -2.85 13.15 -26.82
N ARG A 44 -3.37 13.95 -27.76
CA ARG A 44 -3.34 13.63 -29.21
C ARG A 44 -1.95 13.82 -29.82
N ILE A 45 -1.15 14.70 -29.22
CA ILE A 45 0.22 14.99 -29.67
C ILE A 45 1.19 14.03 -28.99
N ASN A 46 1.08 13.85 -27.68
CA ASN A 46 1.87 12.90 -26.92
C ASN A 46 1.01 12.26 -25.82
N PRO A 47 0.86 10.92 -25.80
CA PRO A 47 0.04 10.22 -24.82
C PRO A 47 0.41 10.54 -23.36
N THR A 48 1.68 10.88 -23.08
CA THR A 48 2.19 11.18 -21.73
C THR A 48 2.00 12.63 -21.28
N TRP A 49 1.65 13.55 -22.18
CA TRP A 49 1.49 14.96 -21.81
C TRP A 49 0.17 15.16 -21.06
N ARG A 50 0.29 15.54 -19.79
CA ARG A 50 -0.83 15.91 -18.92
C ARG A 50 -0.41 17.07 -18.04
N TRP A 51 -1.36 17.92 -17.68
CA TRP A 51 -1.13 19.09 -16.86
C TRP A 51 -0.59 18.73 -15.47
N SER A 52 -1.30 17.86 -14.73
CA SER A 52 -0.89 17.43 -13.39
C SER A 52 -0.79 15.90 -13.21
N ARG A 53 -1.44 15.14 -14.09
CA ARG A 53 -1.59 13.69 -13.95
C ARG A 53 -0.30 12.95 -14.28
N VAL A 54 -0.03 11.87 -13.54
CA VAL A 54 1.13 11.01 -13.78
C VAL A 54 0.74 9.95 -14.80
N ILE A 55 1.22 10.11 -16.03
CA ILE A 55 1.07 9.11 -17.08
C ILE A 55 2.37 8.35 -17.24
N CYS A 56 2.27 7.04 -17.26
CA CYS A 56 3.38 6.13 -17.38
C CYS A 56 3.28 5.34 -18.68
N ARG A 57 4.39 5.22 -19.40
CA ARG A 57 4.54 4.22 -20.45
C ARG A 57 4.92 2.89 -19.81
N VAL A 58 4.23 1.80 -20.16
CA VAL A 58 4.62 0.45 -19.76
C VAL A 58 5.84 0.02 -20.56
N THR A 59 6.98 -0.17 -19.90
CA THR A 59 8.24 -0.52 -20.56
C THR A 59 8.52 -2.01 -20.55
N LYS A 60 7.97 -2.74 -19.58
CA LYS A 60 8.13 -4.18 -19.44
C LYS A 60 6.95 -4.80 -18.71
N ILE A 61 6.54 -5.99 -19.14
CA ILE A 61 5.62 -6.87 -18.41
C ILE A 61 6.25 -8.26 -18.38
N GLU A 62 6.38 -8.86 -17.21
CA GLU A 62 6.98 -10.19 -17.06
C GLU A 62 6.28 -11.03 -15.98
N PRO A 63 6.16 -12.35 -16.16
CA PRO A 63 5.67 -13.24 -15.11
C PRO A 63 6.69 -13.33 -13.98
N VAL A 64 6.21 -13.19 -12.75
CA VAL A 64 7.01 -13.41 -11.53
C VAL A 64 6.55 -14.62 -10.72
N ALA A 65 5.34 -15.11 -11.00
CA ALA A 65 4.77 -16.39 -10.59
C ALA A 65 3.72 -16.82 -11.63
N ALA A 66 3.18 -18.04 -11.53
CA ALA A 66 2.14 -18.54 -12.43
C ALA A 66 0.85 -17.68 -12.43
N ASP A 67 0.54 -17.01 -11.32
CA ASP A 67 -0.64 -16.16 -11.16
C ASP A 67 -0.29 -14.67 -10.96
N MET A 68 0.95 -14.24 -11.25
CA MET A 68 1.40 -12.88 -10.96
C MET A 68 2.32 -12.30 -12.03
N LEU A 69 1.99 -11.08 -12.49
CA LEU A 69 2.80 -10.30 -13.43
C LEU A 69 3.42 -9.10 -12.73
N ALA A 70 4.68 -8.80 -13.04
CA ALA A 70 5.33 -7.54 -12.73
C ALA A 70 5.28 -6.59 -13.93
N PHE A 71 5.10 -5.30 -13.64
CA PHE A 71 4.99 -4.22 -14.60
C PHE A 71 6.06 -3.18 -14.29
N THR A 72 6.85 -2.81 -15.29
CA THR A 72 7.79 -1.69 -15.20
C THR A 72 7.23 -0.51 -15.98
N LEU A 73 7.25 0.65 -15.33
CA LEU A 73 6.68 1.89 -15.82
C LEU A 73 7.75 2.97 -15.92
N LYS A 74 7.70 3.74 -17.00
CA LYS A 74 8.42 5.01 -17.14
C LYS A 74 7.45 6.17 -16.99
N PRO A 75 7.46 6.90 -15.86
CA PRO A 75 6.57 8.03 -15.64
C PRO A 75 6.97 9.26 -16.46
N ASN A 76 6.02 10.16 -16.67
CA ASN A 76 6.27 11.52 -17.15
C ASN A 76 6.85 12.41 -16.03
N GLY A 77 7.17 13.68 -16.35
CA GLY A 77 7.77 14.63 -15.42
C GLY A 77 6.90 15.04 -14.22
N ASN A 78 5.65 14.58 -14.12
CA ASN A 78 4.76 14.88 -13.00
C ASN A 78 5.00 13.95 -11.79
N TRP A 79 5.74 12.85 -11.96
CA TRP A 79 6.07 11.94 -10.86
C TRP A 79 7.06 12.55 -9.88
N ARG A 80 6.75 12.50 -8.58
CA ARG A 80 7.56 13.13 -7.53
C ARG A 80 8.54 12.18 -6.83
N GLY A 81 8.62 10.93 -7.28
CA GLY A 81 9.39 9.90 -6.60
C GLY A 81 8.59 9.16 -5.52
N PHE A 82 9.26 8.23 -4.85
CA PHE A 82 8.70 7.40 -3.79
C PHE A 82 9.80 6.97 -2.81
N GLU A 83 9.42 6.34 -1.71
CA GLU A 83 10.30 5.61 -0.79
C GLU A 83 9.97 4.12 -0.82
N ALA A 84 10.94 3.29 -0.41
CA ALA A 84 10.74 1.84 -0.38
C ALA A 84 9.57 1.45 0.53
N GLY A 85 8.74 0.50 0.08
CA GLY A 85 7.54 0.03 0.78
C GLY A 85 6.27 0.86 0.54
N GLN A 86 6.36 1.98 -0.18
CA GLN A 86 5.18 2.77 -0.53
C GLN A 86 4.27 2.09 -1.56
N HIS A 87 3.09 2.70 -1.73
CA HIS A 87 2.04 2.27 -2.64
C HIS A 87 1.74 3.34 -3.69
N LEU A 88 1.10 2.92 -4.78
CA LEU A 88 0.53 3.82 -5.79
C LEU A 88 -0.88 3.35 -6.17
N GLN A 89 -1.68 4.23 -6.76
CA GLN A 89 -2.93 3.85 -7.39
C GLN A 89 -2.69 3.64 -8.88
N VAL A 90 -3.19 2.56 -9.45
CA VAL A 90 -3.30 2.37 -10.90
C VAL A 90 -4.74 2.64 -11.30
N TYR A 91 -4.94 3.47 -12.32
CA TYR A 91 -6.24 3.74 -12.91
C TYR A 91 -6.41 2.95 -14.21
N ALA A 92 -7.52 2.23 -14.32
CA ALA A 92 -7.92 1.49 -15.51
C ALA A 92 -9.30 1.96 -15.97
N GLU A 93 -9.43 2.28 -17.26
CA GLU A 93 -10.73 2.57 -17.88
C GLU A 93 -11.26 1.28 -18.52
N ILE A 94 -12.38 0.78 -17.99
CA ILE A 94 -12.97 -0.49 -18.41
C ILE A 94 -14.43 -0.21 -18.75
N ASN A 95 -14.80 -0.44 -20.01
CA ASN A 95 -16.15 -0.18 -20.53
C ASN A 95 -16.65 1.26 -20.23
N GLY A 96 -15.77 2.25 -20.38
CA GLY A 96 -16.09 3.67 -20.13
C GLY A 96 -16.15 4.07 -18.65
N VAL A 97 -15.88 3.15 -17.72
CA VAL A 97 -15.84 3.42 -16.28
C VAL A 97 -14.40 3.42 -15.79
N ARG A 98 -14.02 4.47 -15.05
CA ARG A 98 -12.70 4.59 -14.44
C ARG A 98 -12.68 3.85 -13.11
N HIS A 99 -11.87 2.80 -13.04
CA HIS A 99 -11.59 2.04 -11.83
C HIS A 99 -10.18 2.33 -11.32
N SER A 100 -9.96 2.21 -10.01
CA SER A 100 -8.62 2.30 -9.43
C SER A 100 -8.34 1.15 -8.47
N ARG A 101 -7.09 0.72 -8.40
CA ARG A 101 -6.59 -0.21 -7.37
C ARG A 101 -5.23 0.24 -6.85
N SER A 102 -5.01 0.01 -5.57
CA SER A 102 -3.72 0.27 -4.92
C SER A 102 -2.79 -0.93 -5.09
N TYR A 103 -1.54 -0.65 -5.44
CA TYR A 103 -0.48 -1.64 -5.53
C TYR A 103 0.78 -1.11 -4.86
N SER A 104 1.46 -1.96 -4.09
CA SER A 104 2.78 -1.64 -3.56
C SER A 104 3.81 -1.69 -4.67
N MET A 105 4.76 -0.76 -4.61
CA MET A 105 5.93 -0.82 -5.47
C MET A 105 6.81 -1.99 -5.03
N THR A 106 7.52 -2.58 -6.00
CA THR A 106 8.39 -3.75 -5.78
C THR A 106 9.87 -3.39 -5.90
N ASN A 107 10.19 -2.22 -6.46
CA ASN A 107 11.55 -1.70 -6.57
C ASN A 107 11.81 -0.59 -5.54
N THR A 108 13.04 -0.10 -5.51
CA THR A 108 13.45 1.11 -4.75
C THR A 108 13.71 2.26 -5.73
N PRO A 109 13.71 3.54 -5.28
CA PRO A 109 14.06 4.66 -6.14
C PRO A 109 15.40 4.43 -6.83
N ASN A 110 15.41 4.59 -8.14
CA ASN A 110 16.55 4.29 -8.99
C ASN A 110 16.85 5.47 -9.93
N PRO A 111 18.09 5.61 -10.42
CA PRO A 111 18.48 6.71 -11.31
C PRO A 111 17.68 6.78 -12.62
N ALA A 112 17.15 5.65 -13.10
CA ALA A 112 16.33 5.61 -14.31
C ALA A 112 14.90 6.16 -14.10
N GLY A 113 14.50 6.42 -12.84
CA GLY A 113 13.17 6.92 -12.49
C GLY A 113 12.05 5.90 -12.75
N GLU A 114 12.39 4.62 -12.89
CA GLU A 114 11.40 3.57 -13.17
C GLU A 114 10.61 3.19 -11.93
N ILE A 115 9.34 2.86 -12.15
CA ILE A 115 8.43 2.38 -11.11
C ILE A 115 8.09 0.93 -11.45
N GLN A 116 8.19 0.03 -10.46
CA GLN A 116 7.78 -1.35 -10.62
C GLN A 116 6.71 -1.70 -9.60
N PHE A 117 5.70 -2.43 -10.04
CA PHE A 117 4.69 -3.04 -9.16
C PHE A 117 4.33 -4.40 -9.73
N ALA A 118 3.69 -5.25 -8.92
CA ALA A 118 3.24 -6.55 -9.39
C ALA A 118 1.82 -6.85 -8.94
N VAL A 119 1.10 -7.57 -9.80
CA VAL A 119 -0.33 -7.80 -9.70
C VAL A 119 -0.59 -9.28 -9.74
N LYS A 120 -1.10 -9.80 -8.62
CA LYS A 120 -1.65 -11.15 -8.59
C LYS A 120 -3.03 -11.15 -9.26
N ARG A 121 -3.27 -12.14 -10.12
CA ARG A 121 -4.58 -12.39 -10.72
C ARG A 121 -5.54 -12.83 -9.63
N VAL A 122 -6.69 -12.16 -9.54
CA VAL A 122 -7.75 -12.51 -8.58
C VAL A 122 -8.94 -13.03 -9.40
N PRO A 123 -9.43 -14.26 -9.14
CA PRO A 123 -10.64 -14.77 -9.78
C PRO A 123 -11.80 -13.77 -9.65
N GLY A 124 -12.44 -13.42 -10.76
CA GLY A 124 -13.52 -12.40 -10.79
C GLY A 124 -13.06 -10.95 -10.58
N GLY A 125 -11.77 -10.69 -10.34
CA GLY A 125 -11.24 -9.35 -10.11
C GLY A 125 -11.20 -8.49 -11.38
N LEU A 126 -11.90 -7.35 -11.40
CA LEU A 126 -12.01 -6.53 -12.60
C LEU A 126 -10.66 -5.96 -13.09
N VAL A 127 -9.97 -5.20 -12.23
CA VAL A 127 -8.73 -4.50 -12.62
C VAL A 127 -7.53 -5.45 -12.72
N SER A 128 -7.41 -6.45 -11.83
CA SER A 128 -6.31 -7.41 -11.88
C SER A 128 -6.33 -8.26 -13.15
N ASN A 129 -7.51 -8.73 -13.57
CA ASN A 129 -7.65 -9.46 -14.84
C ASN A 129 -7.43 -8.53 -16.04
N TRP A 130 -7.93 -7.29 -16.02
CA TRP A 130 -7.65 -6.32 -17.09
C TRP A 130 -6.15 -6.03 -17.27
N LEU A 131 -5.41 -5.86 -16.17
CA LEU A 131 -3.96 -5.64 -16.22
C LEU A 131 -3.20 -6.84 -16.82
N HIS A 132 -3.69 -8.05 -16.60
CA HIS A 132 -3.10 -9.26 -17.18
C HIS A 132 -3.49 -9.45 -18.66
N ASP A 133 -4.76 -9.27 -18.99
CA ASP A 133 -5.30 -9.63 -20.30
C ASP A 133 -5.14 -8.54 -21.35
N LYS A 134 -5.32 -7.28 -20.95
CA LYS A 134 -5.47 -6.14 -21.86
C LYS A 134 -4.25 -5.23 -21.92
N LEU A 135 -3.61 -4.95 -20.80
CA LEU A 135 -2.45 -4.07 -20.78
C LEU A 135 -1.23 -4.73 -21.46
N LYS A 136 -0.55 -4.00 -22.34
CA LYS A 136 0.63 -4.44 -23.09
C LYS A 136 1.81 -3.50 -22.91
N THR A 137 3.01 -4.00 -23.19
CA THR A 137 4.20 -3.16 -23.28
C THR A 137 4.02 -2.12 -24.38
N GLY A 138 4.37 -0.87 -24.11
CA GLY A 138 4.14 0.28 -24.99
C GLY A 138 2.88 1.07 -24.67
N ASP A 139 1.91 0.48 -23.95
CA ASP A 139 0.70 1.17 -23.52
C ASP A 139 1.00 2.29 -22.52
N HIS A 140 0.03 3.16 -22.34
CA HIS A 140 0.08 4.25 -21.37
C HIS A 140 -1.02 4.08 -20.33
N ILE A 141 -0.62 4.12 -19.06
CA ILE A 141 -1.55 4.05 -17.93
C ILE A 141 -1.34 5.26 -17.03
N GLU A 142 -2.40 5.65 -16.34
CA GLU A 142 -2.30 6.66 -15.31
C GLU A 142 -2.06 6.00 -13.96
N ILE A 143 -1.22 6.65 -13.16
CA ILE A 143 -1.03 6.32 -11.75
C ILE A 143 -1.26 7.54 -10.85
N GLY A 144 -1.55 7.28 -9.57
CA GLY A 144 -1.51 8.30 -8.52
C GLY A 144 -0.08 8.53 -8.04
N GLN A 145 0.15 9.63 -7.31
CA GLN A 145 1.42 9.85 -6.59
C GLN A 145 1.63 8.74 -5.55
N ALA A 146 2.90 8.52 -5.17
CA ALA A 146 3.24 7.60 -4.10
C ALA A 146 2.55 8.01 -2.78
N PHE A 147 2.09 7.02 -2.03
CA PHE A 147 1.52 7.20 -0.69
C PHE A 147 1.90 6.03 0.22
N GLY A 148 1.62 6.19 1.51
CA GLY A 148 2.05 5.26 2.56
C GLY A 148 3.22 5.85 3.34
N THR A 149 3.20 5.65 4.66
CA THR A 149 4.18 6.25 5.58
C THR A 149 4.95 5.20 6.37
N GLN A 150 4.65 3.91 6.16
CA GLN A 150 5.36 2.84 6.84
C GLN A 150 6.82 2.82 6.42
N LYS A 151 7.70 2.85 7.42
CA LYS A 151 9.15 2.73 7.26
C LYS A 151 9.61 1.51 8.03
N LEU A 152 10.53 0.74 7.46
CA LEU A 152 11.19 -0.32 8.22
C LEU A 152 12.15 0.29 9.25
N PRO A 153 12.19 -0.25 10.48
CA PRO A 153 13.19 0.10 11.46
C PRO A 153 14.52 -0.59 11.10
N CYS A 154 15.33 0.04 10.26
CA CYS A 154 16.55 -0.54 9.70
C CYS A 154 17.70 -0.75 10.72
N ASN A 155 17.52 -0.30 11.96
CA ASN A 155 18.49 -0.40 13.05
C ASN A 155 18.30 -1.63 13.95
N GLN A 156 17.34 -2.50 13.65
CA GLN A 156 17.05 -3.70 14.43
C GLN A 156 16.81 -4.92 13.52
N PRO A 157 16.99 -6.15 14.03
CA PRO A 157 16.65 -7.35 13.30
C PRO A 157 15.20 -7.33 12.83
N LEU A 158 14.94 -7.84 11.61
CA LEU A 158 13.62 -7.81 10.99
C LEU A 158 13.06 -9.22 10.81
N LEU A 159 11.75 -9.35 11.03
CA LEU A 159 10.94 -10.48 10.60
C LEU A 159 9.90 -9.98 9.60
N LEU A 160 10.01 -10.44 8.35
CA LEU A 160 9.06 -10.12 7.29
C LEU A 160 8.21 -11.36 7.04
N VAL A 161 6.89 -11.24 7.13
CA VAL A 161 5.92 -12.31 6.87
C VAL A 161 5.09 -11.91 5.66
N ALA A 162 5.23 -12.62 4.55
CA ALA A 162 4.59 -12.24 3.28
C ALA A 162 3.77 -13.39 2.69
N GLY A 163 2.47 -13.17 2.49
CA GLY A 163 1.57 -14.12 1.85
C GLY A 163 1.16 -13.68 0.44
N GLY A 164 1.48 -14.49 -0.57
CA GLY A 164 1.12 -14.20 -1.98
C GLY A 164 1.59 -12.82 -2.43
N SER A 165 0.67 -11.96 -2.88
CA SER A 165 1.00 -10.59 -3.29
C SER A 165 1.48 -9.69 -2.16
N GLY A 166 1.35 -10.08 -0.90
CA GLY A 166 1.90 -9.34 0.25
C GLY A 166 3.43 -9.23 0.25
N ILE A 167 4.11 -9.97 -0.64
CA ILE A 167 5.56 -9.84 -0.87
C ILE A 167 5.94 -8.50 -1.52
N THR A 168 5.02 -7.79 -2.18
CA THR A 168 5.38 -6.62 -3.01
C THR A 168 6.03 -5.48 -2.21
N PRO A 169 5.50 -4.99 -1.07
CA PRO A 169 6.21 -4.00 -0.27
C PRO A 169 7.52 -4.56 0.31
N VAL A 170 7.53 -5.86 0.65
CA VAL A 170 8.73 -6.57 1.16
C VAL A 170 9.84 -6.58 0.11
N MET A 171 9.54 -6.80 -1.17
CA MET A 171 10.54 -6.74 -2.25
C MET A 171 11.17 -5.35 -2.36
N SER A 172 10.36 -4.30 -2.28
CA SER A 172 10.86 -2.92 -2.34
C SER A 172 11.84 -2.63 -1.21
N TRP A 173 11.51 -3.07 0.01
CA TRP A 173 12.39 -2.95 1.16
C TRP A 173 13.64 -3.83 1.08
N LEU A 174 13.52 -5.09 0.68
CA LEU A 174 14.67 -5.98 0.55
C LEU A 174 15.66 -5.47 -0.50
N GLN A 175 15.18 -4.93 -1.62
CA GLN A 175 16.05 -4.28 -2.60
C GLN A 175 16.76 -3.05 -2.01
N HIS A 176 16.05 -2.25 -1.20
CA HIS A 176 16.63 -1.10 -0.52
C HIS A 176 17.72 -1.53 0.47
N LEU A 177 17.46 -2.54 1.31
CA LEU A 177 18.41 -3.10 2.27
C LEU A 177 19.62 -3.71 1.56
N ALA A 178 19.43 -4.49 0.50
CA ALA A 178 20.52 -5.08 -0.28
C ALA A 178 21.43 -4.02 -0.94
N HIS A 179 20.93 -2.80 -1.15
CA HIS A 179 21.71 -1.70 -1.71
C HIS A 179 22.41 -0.85 -0.64
N ARG A 180 21.76 -0.60 0.51
CA ARG A 180 22.21 0.39 1.52
C ARG A 180 22.66 -0.22 2.85
N TYR A 181 22.16 -1.41 3.19
CA TYR A 181 22.27 -2.04 4.51
C TYR A 181 22.49 -3.56 4.37
N GLN A 182 23.50 -3.97 3.59
CA GLN A 182 23.74 -5.38 3.25
C GLN A 182 23.87 -6.32 4.46
N HIS A 183 24.32 -5.79 5.60
CA HIS A 183 24.51 -6.56 6.83
C HIS A 183 23.28 -6.60 7.76
N ALA A 184 22.14 -6.01 7.35
CA ALA A 184 20.91 -6.08 8.12
C ALA A 184 20.48 -7.54 8.35
N ASP A 185 20.14 -7.88 9.59
CA ASP A 185 19.63 -9.19 9.98
C ASP A 185 18.14 -9.28 9.63
N VAL A 186 17.79 -10.08 8.62
CA VAL A 186 16.43 -10.16 8.08
C VAL A 186 16.02 -11.60 7.89
N VAL A 187 14.89 -11.98 8.46
CA VAL A 187 14.21 -13.24 8.17
C VAL A 187 12.95 -12.95 7.38
N LEU A 188 12.78 -13.60 6.22
CA LEU A 188 11.54 -13.59 5.45
C LEU A 188 10.86 -14.95 5.53
N LEU A 189 9.64 -14.99 6.05
CA LEU A 189 8.71 -16.12 5.91
C LEU A 189 7.77 -15.84 4.73
N GLN A 190 7.99 -16.54 3.61
CA GLN A 190 7.20 -16.39 2.39
C GLN A 190 6.16 -17.52 2.29
N TYR A 191 4.88 -17.16 2.28
CA TYR A 191 3.76 -18.08 2.12
C TYR A 191 3.21 -18.02 0.70
N ALA A 192 3.07 -19.17 0.07
CA ALA A 192 2.34 -19.37 -1.18
C ALA A 192 1.53 -20.66 -1.12
N ARG A 193 0.57 -20.84 -2.04
CA ARG A 193 -0.22 -22.09 -2.06
C ARG A 193 0.66 -23.26 -2.43
N ASP A 194 1.41 -23.08 -3.51
CA ASP A 194 2.27 -24.08 -4.13
C ASP A 194 3.53 -23.40 -4.67
N ALA A 195 4.47 -24.20 -5.19
CA ALA A 195 5.71 -23.69 -5.74
C ALA A 195 5.51 -22.78 -6.98
N ALA A 196 4.47 -23.04 -7.78
CA ALA A 196 4.18 -22.26 -8.99
C ALA A 196 3.69 -20.83 -8.66
N THR A 197 3.10 -20.65 -7.48
CA THR A 197 2.56 -19.39 -6.98
C THR A 197 3.52 -18.65 -6.05
N LEU A 198 4.80 -19.04 -6.01
CA LEU A 198 5.87 -18.31 -5.32
C LEU A 198 6.43 -17.18 -6.19
N PRO A 199 6.15 -15.91 -5.88
CA PRO A 199 6.67 -14.79 -6.64
C PRO A 199 8.14 -14.49 -6.33
N PHE A 200 8.84 -13.92 -7.31
CA PHE A 200 10.16 -13.27 -7.17
C PHE A 200 11.33 -14.17 -6.70
N GLN A 201 11.27 -15.49 -6.91
CA GLN A 201 12.31 -16.41 -6.41
C GLN A 201 13.72 -16.07 -6.94
N GLN A 202 13.84 -15.67 -8.20
CA GLN A 202 15.13 -15.28 -8.78
C GLN A 202 15.68 -14.00 -8.13
N GLN A 203 14.84 -13.00 -7.91
CA GLN A 203 15.22 -11.74 -7.26
C GLN A 203 15.60 -11.96 -5.79
N LEU A 204 14.87 -12.82 -5.07
CA LEU A 204 15.18 -13.18 -3.69
C LEU A 204 16.53 -13.90 -3.58
N ALA A 205 16.87 -14.78 -4.53
CA ALA A 205 18.19 -15.41 -4.59
C ALA A 205 19.31 -14.38 -4.80
N GLN A 206 19.09 -13.38 -5.66
CA GLN A 206 20.05 -12.28 -5.86
C GLN A 206 20.22 -11.40 -4.62
N ILE A 207 19.14 -11.18 -3.86
CA ILE A 207 19.18 -10.47 -2.59
C ILE A 207 19.98 -11.27 -1.55
N ALA A 208 19.72 -12.58 -1.45
CA ALA A 208 20.47 -13.47 -0.55
C ALA A 208 21.97 -13.48 -0.84
N ALA A 209 22.36 -13.44 -2.12
CA ALA A 209 23.77 -13.33 -2.50
C ALA A 209 24.42 -12.00 -2.07
N LYS A 210 23.63 -10.93 -1.86
CA LYS A 210 24.11 -9.60 -1.44
C LYS A 210 24.00 -9.33 0.05
N MET A 211 23.17 -10.10 0.76
CA MET A 211 22.86 -9.89 2.17
C MET A 211 23.24 -11.13 2.98
N PRO A 212 24.45 -11.19 3.57
CA PRO A 212 24.92 -12.39 4.28
C PRO A 212 24.04 -12.80 5.48
N ASN A 213 23.30 -11.85 6.07
CA ASN A 213 22.41 -12.07 7.21
C ASN A 213 20.93 -12.18 6.81
N PHE A 214 20.64 -12.38 5.52
CA PHE A 214 19.27 -12.60 5.03
C PHE A 214 18.93 -14.10 5.00
N THR A 215 17.84 -14.47 5.67
CA THR A 215 17.29 -15.82 5.67
C THR A 215 15.91 -15.82 5.00
N LEU A 216 15.79 -16.55 3.90
CA LEU A 216 14.49 -16.84 3.26
C LEU A 216 14.00 -18.22 3.72
N GLN A 217 12.78 -18.27 4.25
CA GLN A 217 12.06 -19.51 4.50
C GLN A 217 10.76 -19.51 3.73
N THR A 218 10.59 -20.52 2.89
CA THR A 218 9.40 -20.69 2.06
C THR A 218 8.44 -21.69 2.71
N ILE A 219 7.16 -21.34 2.76
CA ILE A 219 6.07 -22.15 3.30
C ILE A 219 5.02 -22.32 2.21
N LEU A 220 4.85 -23.56 1.75
CA LEU A 220 3.75 -23.93 0.86
C LEU A 220 2.56 -24.31 1.71
N THR A 221 1.44 -23.62 1.55
CA THR A 221 0.28 -23.82 2.40
C THR A 221 -0.58 -24.98 1.96
N ASP A 222 -0.55 -25.35 0.67
CA ASP A 222 -1.35 -26.44 0.13
C ASP A 222 -0.52 -27.72 0.03
N HIS A 223 -1.00 -28.76 0.71
CA HIS A 223 -0.41 -30.10 0.70
C HIS A 223 -1.52 -31.12 0.46
N PRO A 224 -1.48 -31.88 -0.65
CA PRO A 224 -2.49 -32.86 -0.96
C PRO A 224 -2.73 -33.83 0.23
N GLY A 225 -3.98 -33.89 0.69
CA GLY A 225 -4.39 -34.78 1.79
C GLY A 225 -4.10 -34.25 3.20
N GLN A 226 -3.66 -33.00 3.35
CA GLN A 226 -3.40 -32.37 4.66
C GLN A 226 -4.15 -31.03 4.79
N PRO A 227 -4.49 -30.60 6.01
CA PRO A 227 -4.99 -29.25 6.25
C PRO A 227 -3.99 -28.19 5.77
N PRO A 228 -4.46 -27.03 5.27
CA PRO A 228 -3.55 -25.97 4.87
C PRO A 228 -2.68 -25.47 6.03
N ILE A 229 -1.40 -25.23 5.77
CA ILE A 229 -0.50 -24.65 6.77
C ILE A 229 -0.92 -23.21 7.03
N VAL A 230 -1.12 -22.88 8.31
CA VAL A 230 -1.37 -21.53 8.80
C VAL A 230 -0.18 -21.04 9.63
N PHE A 231 -0.07 -19.72 9.79
CA PHE A 231 0.88 -19.15 10.74
C PHE A 231 0.39 -19.41 12.15
N ASP A 232 1.24 -20.01 12.99
CA ASP A 232 0.96 -20.29 14.39
C ASP A 232 2.19 -20.15 15.28
N ASP A 233 1.96 -20.32 16.58
CA ASP A 233 2.97 -20.20 17.63
C ASP A 233 4.11 -21.22 17.52
N GLN A 234 3.77 -22.47 17.18
CA GLN A 234 4.74 -23.55 17.03
C GLN A 234 5.67 -23.27 15.85
N GLN A 235 5.10 -22.87 14.72
CA GLN A 235 5.84 -22.52 13.52
C GLN A 235 6.78 -21.34 13.77
N LEU A 236 6.33 -20.30 14.47
CA LEU A 236 7.18 -19.16 14.83
C LEU A 236 8.37 -19.61 15.69
N THR A 237 8.12 -20.46 16.69
CA THR A 237 9.17 -21.00 17.57
C THR A 237 10.21 -21.80 16.81
N GLN A 238 9.77 -22.67 15.90
CA GLN A 238 10.67 -23.54 15.14
C GLN A 238 11.48 -22.77 14.11
N ARG A 239 10.87 -21.78 13.45
CA ARG A 239 11.46 -21.08 12.31
C ARG A 239 12.26 -19.84 12.70
N VAL A 240 11.81 -19.13 13.73
CA VAL A 240 12.36 -17.84 14.16
C VAL A 240 12.39 -17.79 15.70
N PRO A 241 13.23 -18.61 16.35
CA PRO A 241 13.27 -18.71 17.81
C PRO A 241 13.62 -17.39 18.51
N ASP A 242 14.20 -16.45 17.78
CA ASP A 242 14.56 -15.11 18.24
C ASP A 242 13.53 -14.03 17.82
N ALA A 243 12.30 -14.40 17.46
CA ALA A 243 11.28 -13.44 17.01
C ALA A 243 11.03 -12.29 18.00
N GLN A 244 11.18 -12.53 19.31
CA GLN A 244 11.01 -11.52 20.36
C GLN A 244 11.94 -10.30 20.25
N ARG A 245 13.08 -10.41 19.55
CA ARG A 245 14.03 -9.31 19.33
C ARG A 245 13.89 -8.63 17.97
N ARG A 246 12.94 -9.10 17.14
CA ARG A 246 12.77 -8.63 15.76
C ARG A 246 11.59 -7.68 15.65
N ALA A 247 11.77 -6.54 14.99
CA ALA A 247 10.60 -5.83 14.46
C ALA A 247 9.97 -6.67 13.37
N ALA A 248 8.64 -6.67 13.33
CA ALA A 248 7.90 -7.47 12.38
C ALA A 248 7.05 -6.63 11.44
N PHE A 249 6.97 -7.11 10.20
CA PHE A 249 5.99 -6.67 9.23
C PHE A 249 5.29 -7.90 8.66
N ALA A 250 3.96 -7.93 8.70
CA ALA A 250 3.17 -8.98 8.09
C ALA A 250 2.23 -8.42 7.01
N CYS A 251 2.30 -8.98 5.81
CA CYS A 251 1.45 -8.57 4.71
C CYS A 251 0.93 -9.74 3.89
N GLY A 252 -0.36 -9.74 3.57
CA GLY A 252 -0.99 -10.81 2.82
C GLY A 252 -2.51 -10.85 3.02
N PRO A 253 -3.13 -12.04 2.92
CA PRO A 253 -4.55 -12.21 3.25
C PRO A 253 -4.83 -11.88 4.72
N SER A 254 -6.03 -11.39 5.02
CA SER A 254 -6.45 -11.00 6.38
C SER A 254 -6.28 -12.12 7.41
N SER A 255 -6.45 -13.39 7.01
CA SER A 255 -6.23 -14.56 7.88
C SER A 255 -4.78 -14.66 8.35
N LEU A 256 -3.81 -14.45 7.46
CA LEU A 256 -2.39 -14.47 7.81
C LEU A 256 -2.03 -13.32 8.75
N THR A 257 -2.44 -12.10 8.42
CA THR A 257 -2.12 -10.94 9.26
C THR A 257 -2.78 -11.02 10.64
N SER A 258 -4.01 -11.56 10.72
CA SER A 258 -4.68 -11.78 12.00
C SER A 258 -4.01 -12.86 12.84
N ALA A 259 -3.59 -13.98 12.23
CA ALA A 259 -2.85 -15.03 12.92
C ALA A 259 -1.51 -14.51 13.48
N VAL A 260 -0.77 -13.71 12.70
CA VAL A 260 0.48 -13.08 13.18
C VAL A 260 0.20 -12.16 14.38
N ARG A 261 -0.83 -11.31 14.31
CA ARG A 261 -1.20 -10.42 15.44
C ARG A 261 -1.58 -11.20 16.69
N GLN A 262 -2.38 -12.26 16.54
CA GLN A 262 -2.81 -13.09 17.66
C GLN A 262 -1.62 -13.75 18.36
N VAL A 263 -0.68 -14.32 17.60
CA VAL A 263 0.55 -14.90 18.17
C VAL A 263 1.42 -13.82 18.82
N TRP A 264 1.59 -12.66 18.18
CA TRP A 264 2.36 -11.54 18.74
C TRP A 264 1.82 -11.08 20.09
N GLN A 265 0.49 -10.94 20.18
CA GLN A 265 -0.21 -10.55 21.40
C GLN A 265 -0.13 -11.64 22.47
N ALA A 266 -0.39 -12.90 22.11
CA ALA A 266 -0.35 -14.03 23.04
C ALA A 266 1.05 -14.25 23.63
N ARG A 267 2.10 -13.98 22.85
CA ARG A 267 3.50 -14.02 23.30
C ARG A 267 3.94 -12.80 24.12
N GLY A 268 3.14 -11.73 24.14
CA GLY A 268 3.51 -10.48 24.81
C GLY A 268 4.75 -9.80 24.21
N TYR A 269 5.00 -9.97 22.91
CA TYR A 269 6.15 -9.35 22.25
C TYR A 269 5.99 -7.83 22.16
N THR A 270 7.00 -7.11 22.62
CA THR A 270 7.01 -5.63 22.69
C THR A 270 7.61 -4.97 21.45
N GLN A 271 8.31 -5.74 20.61
CA GLN A 271 8.84 -5.24 19.36
C GLN A 271 7.72 -4.81 18.41
N PRO A 272 7.90 -3.72 17.64
CA PRO A 272 6.87 -3.23 16.74
C PRO A 272 6.40 -4.30 15.75
N LEU A 273 5.08 -4.49 15.63
CA LEU A 273 4.44 -5.28 14.59
C LEU A 273 3.58 -4.37 13.71
N LEU A 274 3.92 -4.29 12.43
CA LEU A 274 3.12 -3.63 11.41
C LEU A 274 2.39 -4.68 10.58
N THR A 275 1.12 -4.42 10.25
CA THR A 275 0.33 -5.34 9.41
C THR A 275 -0.40 -4.61 8.28
N GLU A 276 -0.42 -5.23 7.10
CA GLU A 276 -1.20 -4.77 5.94
C GLU A 276 -1.93 -5.94 5.28
N ALA A 277 -3.26 -5.86 5.21
CA ALA A 277 -4.07 -6.89 4.55
C ALA A 277 -4.50 -6.42 3.15
N PHE A 278 -4.19 -7.20 2.11
CA PHE A 278 -4.64 -6.94 0.73
C PHE A 278 -5.98 -7.59 0.37
N SER A 279 -6.83 -7.73 1.40
CA SER A 279 -8.20 -8.20 1.28
C SER A 279 -9.08 -7.26 2.11
N PRO A 280 -10.35 -7.06 1.71
CA PRO A 280 -11.31 -6.40 2.60
C PRO A 280 -11.33 -7.08 3.97
N PRO A 281 -11.48 -6.33 5.06
CA PRO A 281 -11.67 -6.94 6.37
C PRO A 281 -12.96 -7.77 6.40
N ALA A 282 -12.99 -8.80 7.24
CA ALA A 282 -14.22 -9.50 7.54
C ALA A 282 -15.21 -8.53 8.20
N LEU A 283 -16.48 -8.68 7.86
CA LEU A 283 -17.57 -7.95 8.52
C LEU A 283 -17.92 -8.64 9.85
N PRO A 284 -18.55 -7.91 10.80
CA PRO A 284 -19.00 -8.48 12.06
C PRO A 284 -19.96 -9.66 11.84
N ASP A 285 -19.98 -10.60 12.78
CA ASP A 285 -20.92 -11.72 12.75
C ASP A 285 -22.38 -11.22 12.81
N ASN A 286 -23.25 -11.84 12.01
CA ASN A 286 -24.65 -11.46 11.86
C ASN A 286 -25.44 -11.42 13.19
N SER A 287 -25.01 -12.15 14.22
CA SER A 287 -25.63 -12.16 15.55
C SER A 287 -25.51 -10.82 16.30
N SER A 288 -24.60 -9.93 15.86
CA SER A 288 -24.36 -8.61 16.46
C SER A 288 -24.91 -7.44 15.61
N VAL A 289 -25.52 -7.76 14.46
CA VAL A 289 -25.99 -6.76 13.49
C VAL A 289 -27.31 -6.15 13.94
N HIS A 290 -27.35 -4.82 13.96
CA HIS A 290 -28.51 -4.04 14.37
C HIS A 290 -28.64 -2.79 13.48
N PRO A 291 -29.87 -2.25 13.35
CA PRO A 291 -30.10 -1.00 12.64
C PRO A 291 -29.47 0.18 13.38
N VAL A 292 -28.92 1.13 12.63
CA VAL A 292 -28.41 2.42 13.15
C VAL A 292 -28.86 3.56 12.24
N ALA A 293 -28.99 4.78 12.75
CA ALA A 293 -29.20 5.96 11.93
C ALA A 293 -27.86 6.55 11.45
N LEU A 294 -27.76 6.83 10.15
CA LEU A 294 -26.62 7.51 9.56
C LEU A 294 -27.01 8.90 9.08
N SER A 295 -26.35 9.92 9.63
CA SER A 295 -26.50 11.32 9.24
C SER A 295 -25.28 11.80 8.48
N TYR A 296 -25.50 12.52 7.39
CA TYR A 296 -24.46 13.07 6.52
C TYR A 296 -24.58 14.59 6.50
N SER A 297 -23.75 15.29 7.29
CA SER A 297 -23.98 16.69 7.66
C SER A 297 -23.88 17.65 6.47
N ARG A 298 -22.95 17.45 5.54
CA ARG A 298 -22.77 18.34 4.38
C ARG A 298 -23.83 18.14 3.31
N SER A 299 -24.28 16.91 3.13
CA SER A 299 -25.33 16.58 2.16
C SER A 299 -26.74 16.76 2.73
N GLY A 300 -26.88 16.94 4.04
CA GLY A 300 -28.16 17.07 4.75
C GLY A 300 -29.02 15.80 4.71
N LYS A 301 -28.42 14.65 4.37
CA LYS A 301 -29.13 13.37 4.24
C LYS A 301 -29.14 12.63 5.59
N GLN A 302 -30.27 12.00 5.88
CA GLN A 302 -30.39 10.99 6.94
C GLN A 302 -30.95 9.71 6.33
N GLN A 303 -30.34 8.58 6.63
CA GLN A 303 -30.71 7.28 6.07
C GLN A 303 -30.56 6.18 7.13
N GLN A 304 -31.33 5.12 6.98
CA GLN A 304 -31.18 3.93 7.80
C GLN A 304 -29.91 3.17 7.38
N GLY A 305 -29.09 2.81 8.36
CA GLY A 305 -27.90 2.00 8.20
C GLY A 305 -27.94 0.71 9.03
N SER A 306 -26.82 0.00 9.00
CA SER A 306 -26.58 -1.27 9.68
C SER A 306 -25.17 -1.30 10.28
N SER A 307 -25.03 -1.86 11.48
CA SER A 307 -23.73 -2.16 12.09
C SER A 307 -22.95 -3.28 11.39
N GLY A 308 -23.59 -4.04 10.49
CA GLY A 308 -22.98 -5.14 9.74
C GLY A 308 -22.24 -4.72 8.46
N VAL A 309 -22.29 -3.45 8.06
CA VAL A 309 -21.72 -2.96 6.80
C VAL A 309 -20.79 -1.78 7.08
N ASN A 310 -19.65 -1.68 6.36
CA ASN A 310 -18.77 -0.52 6.55
C ASN A 310 -19.41 0.78 6.05
N LEU A 311 -19.03 1.90 6.66
CA LEU A 311 -19.62 3.21 6.38
C LEU A 311 -19.43 3.67 4.92
N LEU A 312 -18.35 3.25 4.25
CA LEU A 312 -18.14 3.61 2.84
C LEU A 312 -19.22 3.00 1.94
N GLN A 313 -19.47 1.70 2.08
CA GLN A 313 -20.50 1.00 1.29
C GLN A 313 -21.89 1.57 1.56
N GLN A 314 -22.19 1.89 2.83
CA GLN A 314 -23.47 2.49 3.20
C GLN A 314 -23.63 3.88 2.59
N ALA A 315 -22.62 4.75 2.67
CA ALA A 315 -22.66 6.07 2.04
C ALA A 315 -22.88 6.00 0.52
N GLU A 316 -22.19 5.09 -0.17
CA GLU A 316 -22.37 4.87 -1.61
C GLU A 316 -23.77 4.36 -1.95
N ALA A 317 -24.32 3.42 -1.16
CA ALA A 317 -25.67 2.92 -1.32
C ALA A 317 -26.73 4.03 -1.15
N HIS A 318 -26.45 5.03 -0.31
CA HIS A 318 -27.27 6.23 -0.13
C HIS A 318 -27.03 7.32 -1.20
N GLY A 319 -26.30 6.99 -2.27
CA GLY A 319 -26.04 7.85 -3.41
C GLY A 319 -25.00 8.94 -3.16
N LEU A 320 -24.19 8.83 -2.11
CA LEU A 320 -23.03 9.70 -1.91
C LEU A 320 -21.82 9.18 -2.69
N LYS A 321 -20.85 10.07 -2.91
CA LYS A 321 -19.59 9.74 -3.62
C LYS A 321 -18.37 10.15 -2.79
N PRO A 322 -18.21 9.61 -1.56
CA PRO A 322 -17.04 9.89 -0.75
C PRO A 322 -15.76 9.48 -1.48
N ALA A 323 -14.68 10.23 -1.24
CA ALA A 323 -13.36 9.87 -1.74
C ALA A 323 -12.99 8.45 -1.27
N ASN A 324 -12.47 7.61 -2.17
CA ASN A 324 -12.12 6.23 -1.85
C ASN A 324 -11.00 5.72 -2.77
N GLY A 325 -10.45 4.54 -2.43
CA GLY A 325 -9.33 3.95 -3.15
C GLY A 325 -9.18 2.45 -2.87
N CYS A 326 -8.41 2.08 -1.85
CA CYS A 326 -8.08 0.68 -1.54
C CYS A 326 -9.26 -0.14 -1.01
N ARG A 327 -10.21 0.49 -0.29
CA ARG A 327 -11.37 -0.15 0.36
C ARG A 327 -11.00 -1.22 1.41
N MET A 328 -9.78 -1.14 1.93
CA MET A 328 -9.19 -2.08 2.91
C MET A 328 -8.30 -1.35 3.93
N GLY A 329 -8.48 -0.03 4.08
CA GLY A 329 -7.83 0.80 5.11
C GLY A 329 -6.40 1.29 4.80
N ILE A 330 -5.78 0.88 3.69
CA ILE A 330 -4.37 1.17 3.38
C ILE A 330 -4.13 2.59 2.84
N CYS A 331 -5.01 3.12 1.99
CA CYS A 331 -4.73 4.34 1.21
C CYS A 331 -5.15 5.66 1.86
N PHE A 332 -5.91 5.60 2.97
CA PHE A 332 -6.44 6.78 3.68
C PHE A 332 -7.31 7.75 2.85
N SER A 333 -7.58 7.46 1.57
CA SER A 333 -8.42 8.29 0.70
C SER A 333 -9.86 8.45 1.20
N CYS A 334 -10.38 7.49 1.98
CA CYS A 334 -11.72 7.56 2.57
C CYS A 334 -11.70 8.05 4.01
N VAL A 335 -10.67 8.82 4.40
CA VAL A 335 -10.64 9.48 5.70
C VAL A 335 -11.75 10.53 5.75
N CYS A 336 -12.56 10.45 6.80
CA CYS A 336 -13.72 11.30 7.03
C CYS A 336 -13.78 11.67 8.51
N LYS A 337 -14.23 12.89 8.80
CA LYS A 337 -14.51 13.30 10.18
C LYS A 337 -15.82 12.65 10.65
N LYS A 338 -15.75 11.92 11.76
CA LYS A 338 -16.92 11.44 12.51
C LYS A 338 -17.32 12.53 13.49
N GLU A 339 -18.40 13.24 13.22
CA GLU A 339 -18.85 14.35 14.09
C GLU A 339 -19.41 13.83 15.42
N SER A 340 -20.13 12.71 15.40
CA SER A 340 -20.66 12.05 16.60
C SER A 340 -20.90 10.55 16.37
N GLY A 341 -21.20 9.83 17.45
CA GLY A 341 -21.47 8.40 17.43
C GLY A 341 -20.24 7.53 17.64
N THR A 342 -20.45 6.22 17.71
CA THR A 342 -19.41 5.24 17.99
C THR A 342 -19.21 4.32 16.79
N VAL A 343 -17.96 4.07 16.43
CA VAL A 343 -17.59 3.14 15.34
C VAL A 343 -16.50 2.17 15.83
N THR A 344 -16.46 0.98 15.23
CA THR A 344 -15.37 0.02 15.43
C THR A 344 -14.53 -0.09 14.15
N ASN A 345 -13.21 -0.10 14.31
CA ASN A 345 -12.27 -0.37 13.24
C ASN A 345 -12.15 -1.88 13.01
N LEU A 346 -12.61 -2.36 11.86
CA LEU A 346 -12.60 -3.78 11.50
C LEU A 346 -11.20 -4.40 11.42
N LEU A 347 -10.14 -3.60 11.28
CA LEU A 347 -8.77 -4.10 11.21
C LEU A 347 -8.15 -4.31 12.58
N THR A 348 -8.45 -3.43 13.54
CA THR A 348 -7.81 -3.40 14.87
C THR A 348 -8.74 -3.84 16.00
N GLY A 349 -10.06 -3.84 15.78
CA GLY A 349 -11.07 -4.06 16.81
C GLY A 349 -11.27 -2.86 17.74
N GLU A 350 -10.49 -1.78 17.57
CA GLU A 350 -10.58 -0.60 18.42
C GLU A 350 -11.84 0.21 18.12
N THR A 351 -12.40 0.80 19.18
CA THR A 351 -13.58 1.63 19.11
C THR A 351 -13.19 3.11 19.13
N SER A 352 -13.83 3.90 18.27
CA SER A 352 -13.73 5.37 18.21
C SER A 352 -15.09 5.95 18.60
N SER A 353 -15.13 6.58 19.78
CA SER A 353 -16.36 7.11 20.40
C SER A 353 -16.34 8.63 20.51
N GLU A 354 -15.17 9.25 20.52
CA GLU A 354 -15.06 10.69 20.78
C GLU A 354 -15.54 11.51 19.56
N PRO A 355 -16.25 12.62 19.77
CA PRO A 355 -16.67 13.51 18.69
C PRO A 355 -15.48 14.11 17.93
N GLY A 356 -15.62 14.22 16.61
CA GLY A 356 -14.65 14.88 15.74
C GLY A 356 -13.43 14.04 15.32
N GLU A 357 -13.37 12.77 15.70
CA GLU A 357 -12.29 11.86 15.31
C GLU A 357 -12.26 11.59 13.79
N MET A 358 -11.05 11.48 13.24
CA MET A 358 -10.86 11.11 11.84
C MET A 358 -10.87 9.58 11.69
N ILE A 359 -11.82 9.07 10.93
CA ILE A 359 -12.01 7.63 10.72
C ILE A 359 -11.85 7.26 9.24
N ARG A 360 -11.60 5.98 8.96
CA ARG A 360 -11.52 5.45 7.58
C ARG A 360 -12.81 4.71 7.24
N LEU A 361 -13.67 5.33 6.45
CA LEU A 361 -15.02 4.81 6.15
C LEU A 361 -15.04 3.34 5.68
N CYS A 362 -14.06 2.91 4.88
CA CYS A 362 -14.03 1.56 4.32
C CYS A 362 -13.70 0.43 5.31
N VAL A 363 -13.22 0.77 6.50
CA VAL A 363 -12.87 -0.21 7.56
C VAL A 363 -13.52 0.14 8.89
N SER A 364 -14.49 1.05 8.90
CA SER A 364 -15.24 1.44 10.09
C SER A 364 -16.69 0.98 9.95
N THR A 365 -17.19 0.26 10.95
CA THR A 365 -18.62 -0.09 11.09
C THR A 365 -19.23 0.71 12.24
N PRO A 366 -20.48 1.17 12.12
CA PRO A 366 -21.16 1.86 13.21
C PRO A 366 -21.54 0.91 14.34
N VAL A 367 -21.42 1.38 15.58
CA VAL A 367 -21.88 0.72 16.82
C VAL A 367 -23.10 1.44 17.39
N SER A 368 -23.23 2.73 17.12
CA SER A 368 -24.41 3.54 17.44
C SER A 368 -24.85 4.31 16.20
N ASP A 369 -25.83 5.20 16.35
CA ASP A 369 -26.09 6.25 15.37
C ASP A 369 -24.83 7.09 15.18
N VAL A 370 -24.52 7.44 13.92
CA VAL A 370 -23.28 8.13 13.55
C VAL A 370 -23.59 9.31 12.63
N THR A 371 -22.93 10.44 12.89
CA THR A 371 -22.92 11.60 12.00
C THR A 371 -21.55 11.74 11.33
N LEU A 372 -21.54 11.83 10.01
CA LEU A 372 -20.36 11.96 9.17
C LEU A 372 -20.37 13.29 8.42
N ASP A 373 -19.18 13.89 8.28
CA ASP A 373 -18.95 15.11 7.50
C ASP A 373 -18.93 14.84 5.98
N LEU A 374 -20.08 14.42 5.42
CA LEU A 374 -20.28 13.99 4.02
C LEU A 374 -21.48 14.62 3.31
#